data_AF-A0AAD9NE31-F1
#
_entry.id   AF-A0AAD9NE31-F1
#
_cell.length_a   1.000
_cell.length_b   1.000
_cell.length_c   1.000
_cell.angle_alpha   90.00
_cell.angle_beta   90.00
_cell.angle_gamma   90.00
#
_symmetry.space_group_name_H-M   'P 1'
#
loop_
_entity.id
_entity.type
_entity.pdbx_description
1 polymer ?
#
loop_
_entity_poly.entity_id
_entity_poly.type
_entity_poly.pdbx_seq_one_letter_code
_entity_poly.pdbx_strand_id
1 'polypeptide(L)'
;MLQARRNDLTEPAVRMAEEAKLRPTKKWVLPVIWKFCELDITHDSFVSMLELLPMSAPLKRYEHCIGPFLQGCDTDDSGDLTLTEWGTCLKLDPEDLEDRCEALKQ
;
A
#
# COMPACT_ATOMS: atom_id res chain seq x y z
N MET A 1 11.93 -11.28 -12.37
CA MET A 1 10.80 -10.99 -11.47
C MET A 1 10.79 -12.07 -10.41
N LEU A 2 11.16 -11.72 -9.17
CA LEU A 2 10.93 -12.61 -8.04
C LEU A 2 9.46 -12.45 -7.65
N GLN A 3 8.63 -13.45 -7.97
CA GLN A 3 7.37 -13.61 -7.27
C GLN A 3 7.72 -14.10 -5.86
N ALA A 4 7.31 -13.37 -4.82
CA ALA A 4 7.40 -13.86 -3.45
C ALA A 4 6.74 -15.25 -3.40
N ARG A 5 7.44 -16.24 -2.83
CA ARG A 5 6.84 -17.56 -2.70
C ARG A 5 5.79 -17.46 -1.60
N ARG A 6 4.68 -18.20 -1.74
CA ARG A 6 3.58 -18.20 -0.77
C ARG A 6 4.03 -18.52 0.67
N ASN A 7 5.19 -19.15 0.82
CA ASN A 7 5.83 -19.50 2.08
C ASN A 7 6.49 -18.31 2.79
N ASP A 8 6.61 -17.16 2.13
CA ASP A 8 7.17 -15.93 2.70
C ASP A 8 6.07 -15.06 3.34
N LEU A 9 4.81 -15.50 3.36
CA LEU A 9 3.69 -14.72 3.90
C LEU A 9 3.45 -15.02 5.38
N THR A 10 3.19 -13.99 6.18
CA THR A 10 2.70 -14.15 7.56
C THR A 10 1.30 -14.78 7.56
N GLU A 11 0.90 -15.43 8.66
CA GLU A 11 -0.46 -16.00 8.76
C GLU A 11 -1.58 -14.97 8.47
N PRO A 12 -1.51 -13.71 8.97
CA PRO A 12 -2.45 -12.66 8.57
C PRO A 12 -2.51 -12.43 7.06
N ALA A 13 -1.36 -12.34 6.39
CA ALA A 13 -1.29 -12.17 4.95
C ALA A 13 -1.91 -13.37 4.20
N VAL A 14 -1.68 -14.60 4.68
CA VAL A 14 -2.29 -15.82 4.12
C VAL A 14 -3.82 -15.75 4.22
N ARG A 15 -4.37 -15.36 5.37
CA ARG A 15 -5.83 -15.24 5.55
C ARG A 15 -6.45 -14.23 4.58
N MET A 16 -5.83 -13.06 4.43
CA MET A 16 -6.27 -12.05 3.47
C MET A 16 -6.20 -12.57 2.03
N ALA A 17 -5.14 -13.29 1.68
CA ALA A 17 -4.99 -13.89 0.36
C ALA A 17 -6.03 -15.00 0.09
N GLU A 18 -6.44 -15.78 1.10
CA GLU A 18 -7.52 -16.76 0.96
C GLU A 18 -8.90 -16.07 0.87
N GLU A 19 -9.17 -15.00 1.63
CA GLU A 19 -10.40 -14.22 1.50
C GLU A 19 -10.54 -13.62 0.10
N ALA A 20 -9.45 -13.08 -0.45
CA ALA A 20 -9.39 -12.54 -1.81
C ALA A 20 -9.75 -13.55 -2.91
N LYS A 21 -9.61 -14.86 -2.66
CA LYS A 21 -10.07 -15.90 -3.60
C LYS A 21 -11.59 -16.02 -3.62
N LEU A 22 -12.25 -15.75 -2.50
CA LEU A 22 -13.69 -15.87 -2.32
C LEU A 22 -14.41 -14.56 -2.67
N ARG A 23 -13.76 -13.42 -2.44
CA ARG A 23 -14.30 -12.07 -2.68
C ARG A 23 -13.40 -11.29 -3.64
N PRO A 24 -13.75 -11.20 -4.94
CA PRO A 24 -12.93 -10.51 -5.93
C PRO A 24 -12.66 -9.02 -5.63
N THR A 25 -13.55 -8.36 -4.88
CA THR A 25 -13.36 -6.97 -4.41
C THR A 25 -12.16 -6.82 -3.49
N LYS A 26 -11.84 -7.85 -2.69
CA LYS A 26 -10.71 -7.89 -1.75
C LYS A 26 -9.36 -8.22 -2.42
N LYS A 27 -9.35 -8.49 -3.72
CA LYS A 27 -8.16 -8.98 -4.46
C LYS A 27 -6.91 -8.12 -4.28
N TRP A 28 -7.09 -6.80 -4.22
CA TRP A 28 -5.99 -5.84 -4.18
C TRP A 28 -5.70 -5.29 -2.78
N VAL A 29 -6.52 -5.62 -1.78
CA VAL A 29 -6.40 -5.09 -0.41
C VAL A 29 -5.06 -5.45 0.22
N LEU A 30 -4.67 -6.73 0.19
CA LEU A 30 -3.39 -7.16 0.74
C LEU A 30 -2.18 -6.49 0.04
N PRO A 31 -2.04 -6.51 -1.30
CA PRO A 31 -0.95 -5.79 -1.97
C PRO A 31 -0.88 -4.30 -1.65
N VAL A 32 -2.04 -3.63 -1.53
CA VAL A 32 -2.12 -2.20 -1.26
C VAL A 32 -1.67 -1.87 0.17
N ILE A 33 -2.16 -2.62 1.16
CA ILE A 33 -1.75 -2.46 2.57
C ILE A 33 -0.27 -2.84 2.72
N TRP A 34 0.16 -3.97 2.15
CA TRP A 34 1.57 -4.38 2.20
C TRP A 34 2.50 -3.31 1.63
N LYS A 35 2.12 -2.70 0.50
CA LYS A 35 2.95 -1.66 -0.11
C LYS A 35 2.99 -0.40 0.74
N PHE A 36 1.87 -0.02 1.36
CA PHE A 36 1.82 1.08 2.32
C PHE A 36 2.80 0.83 3.47
N CYS A 37 2.72 -0.35 4.10
CA CYS A 37 3.61 -0.73 5.19
C CYS A 37 5.09 -0.84 4.80
N GLU A 38 5.40 -1.12 3.53
CA GLU A 38 6.78 -1.11 3.03
C GLU A 38 7.33 0.31 2.88
N LEU A 39 6.46 1.31 2.68
CA LEU A 39 6.83 2.72 2.52
C LEU A 39 6.89 3.44 3.86
N ASP A 40 5.99 3.13 4.79
CA ASP A 40 5.98 3.65 6.16
C ASP A 40 7.15 3.05 6.97
N ILE A 41 8.33 3.67 6.83
CA ILE A 41 9.57 3.26 7.49
C ILE A 41 9.64 3.86 8.89
N THR A 42 9.02 5.02 9.12
CA THR A 42 8.92 5.69 10.42
C THR A 42 7.96 4.97 11.37
N HIS A 43 7.02 4.19 10.83
CA HIS A 43 5.94 3.50 11.54
C HIS A 43 5.00 4.46 12.28
N ASP A 44 4.73 5.62 11.68
CA ASP A 44 3.81 6.61 12.22
C ASP A 44 2.40 6.52 11.63
N SER A 45 2.14 5.50 10.79
CA SER A 45 0.86 5.29 10.08
C SER A 45 0.57 6.31 8.97
N PHE A 46 1.60 7.05 8.55
CA PHE A 46 1.56 7.93 7.38
C PHE A 46 2.69 7.54 6.42
N VAL A 47 2.55 7.96 5.17
CA VAL A 47 3.64 7.87 4.19
C VAL A 47 3.99 9.28 3.73
N SER A 48 5.16 9.73 4.13
CA SER A 48 5.65 11.07 3.81
C SER A 48 6.25 11.17 2.42
N MET A 49 6.40 12.39 1.92
CA MET A 49 7.08 12.66 0.64
C MET A 49 8.49 12.04 0.55
N LEU A 50 9.24 12.04 1.65
CA LEU A 50 10.59 11.46 1.69
C LEU A 50 10.57 9.94 1.55
N GLU A 51 9.58 9.28 2.14
CA GLU A 51 9.35 7.83 2.02
C GLU A 51 8.86 7.41 0.63
N LEU A 52 8.28 8.35 -0.13
CA LEU A 52 7.86 8.15 -1.51
C LEU A 52 9.01 8.29 -2.54
N LEU A 53 10.16 8.83 -2.14
CA LEU A 53 11.32 9.00 -3.04
C LEU A 53 11.77 7.70 -3.73
N PRO A 54 11.82 6.52 -3.07
CA PRO A 54 12.16 5.26 -3.73
C PRO A 54 11.19 4.87 -4.84
N MET A 55 9.92 5.30 -4.78
CA MET A 55 8.93 5.06 -5.83
C MET A 55 9.10 5.99 -7.02
N SER A 56 9.54 7.22 -6.79
CA SER A 56 9.80 8.23 -7.82
C SER A 56 11.16 8.07 -8.50
N ALA A 57 11.91 7.01 -8.16
CA ALA A 57 13.23 6.76 -8.74
C ALA A 57 13.14 6.50 -10.27
N PRO A 58 14.07 7.02 -11.09
CA PRO A 58 14.01 7.00 -12.57
C PRO A 58 13.90 5.63 -13.25
N LEU A 59 14.07 4.54 -12.51
CA LEU A 59 14.01 3.16 -13.02
C LEU A 59 12.61 2.54 -12.92
N LYS A 60 11.62 3.27 -12.41
CA LYS A 60 10.22 2.83 -12.34
C LYS A 60 9.48 3.29 -13.59
N ARG A 61 8.54 2.47 -14.08
CA ARG A 61 7.67 2.88 -15.18
C ARG A 61 6.73 3.97 -14.70
N TYR A 62 6.53 5.00 -15.54
CA TYR A 62 5.65 6.14 -15.26
C TYR A 62 6.10 6.99 -14.09
N GLU A 63 7.41 7.06 -13.84
CA GLU A 63 8.05 7.88 -12.81
C GLU A 63 7.58 9.35 -12.83
N HIS A 64 7.42 9.94 -14.02
CA HIS A 64 6.91 11.30 -14.19
C HIS A 64 5.43 11.47 -13.79
N CYS A 65 4.67 10.38 -13.67
CA CYS A 65 3.28 10.40 -13.23
C CYS A 65 3.15 10.19 -11.72
N ILE A 66 4.14 9.59 -11.05
CA ILE A 66 4.02 9.19 -9.64
C ILE A 66 3.85 10.42 -8.73
N GLY A 67 4.65 11.46 -8.91
CA GLY A 67 4.52 12.70 -8.13
C GLY A 67 3.13 13.34 -8.25
N PRO A 68 2.67 13.71 -9.46
CA PRO A 68 1.33 14.27 -9.65
C PRO A 68 0.20 13.33 -9.21
N PHE A 69 0.38 12.02 -9.36
CA PHE A 69 -0.59 11.03 -8.88
C PHE A 69 -0.72 11.08 -7.36
N LEU A 70 0.39 11.05 -6.63
CA LEU A 70 0.39 11.07 -5.16
C LEU A 70 -0.11 12.40 -4.60
N GLN A 71 0.22 13.52 -5.25
CA GLN A 71 -0.38 14.82 -4.93
C GLN A 71 -1.90 14.81 -5.10
N GLY A 72 -2.43 14.08 -6.08
CA GLY A 72 -3.88 13.90 -6.25
C GLY A 72 -4.52 12.94 -5.23
N CYS A 73 -3.73 12.15 -4.51
CA CYS A 73 -4.21 11.25 -3.47
C CYS A 73 -4.29 11.93 -2.09
N ASP A 74 -3.47 12.95 -1.85
CA ASP A 74 -3.48 13.78 -0.65
C ASP A 74 -4.68 14.73 -0.71
N THR A 75 -5.76 14.37 -0.01
CA THR A 75 -7.04 15.09 -0.11
C THR A 75 -7.16 16.24 0.87
N ASP A 76 -6.34 16.22 1.92
CA ASP A 76 -6.29 17.26 2.94
C ASP A 76 -5.11 18.24 2.79
N ASP A 77 -4.24 18.02 1.78
CA ASP A 77 -3.08 18.86 1.45
C ASP A 77 -2.07 18.94 2.61
N SER A 78 -1.97 17.85 3.39
CA SER A 78 -1.05 17.74 4.52
C SER A 78 0.40 17.46 4.08
N GLY A 79 0.59 16.93 2.87
CA GLY A 79 1.88 16.48 2.34
C GLY A 79 2.23 15.03 2.71
N ASP A 80 1.42 14.38 3.52
CA ASP A 80 1.56 13.00 3.98
C ASP A 80 0.32 12.19 3.56
N LEU A 81 0.48 10.90 3.28
CA LEU A 81 -0.63 10.03 2.88
C LEU A 81 -1.04 9.09 4.00
N THR A 82 -2.32 9.13 4.38
CA THR A 82 -2.92 8.11 5.25
C THR A 82 -3.18 6.80 4.48
N LEU A 83 -3.32 5.68 5.19
CA LEU A 83 -3.72 4.40 4.56
C LEU A 83 -5.04 4.52 3.81
N THR A 84 -5.99 5.27 4.38
CA THR A 84 -7.31 5.49 3.79
C THR A 84 -7.21 6.27 2.48
N GLU A 85 -6.43 7.34 2.43
CA GLU A 85 -6.20 8.11 1.20
C GLU A 85 -5.48 7.28 0.14
N TRP A 86 -4.40 6.61 0.53
CA TRP A 86 -3.64 5.71 -0.34
C TRP A 86 -4.53 4.65 -0.99
N GLY A 87 -5.31 3.92 -0.19
CA GLY A 87 -6.19 2.87 -0.69
C GLY A 87 -7.38 3.39 -1.48
N THR A 88 -8.00 4.50 -1.04
CA THR A 88 -9.12 5.14 -1.76
C THR A 88 -8.67 5.69 -3.11
N CYS A 89 -7.46 6.25 -3.18
CA CYS A 89 -6.87 6.73 -4.43
C CYS A 89 -6.72 5.59 -5.46
N LEU A 90 -6.39 4.39 -4.97
CA LEU A 90 -6.32 3.15 -5.75
C LEU A 90 -7.68 2.44 -5.93
N LYS A 91 -8.78 3.12 -5.58
CA LYS A 91 -10.17 2.67 -5.77
C LYS A 91 -10.55 1.44 -4.93
N LEU A 92 -9.99 1.34 -3.73
CA LEU A 92 -10.46 0.41 -2.71
C LEU A 92 -11.51 1.04 -1.81
N ASP A 93 -12.34 0.17 -1.21
CA ASP A 93 -13.32 0.56 -0.21
C ASP A 93 -12.60 0.90 1.11
N PRO A 94 -12.82 2.08 1.72
CA PRO A 94 -12.28 2.42 3.02
C PRO A 94 -12.59 1.40 4.12
N GLU A 95 -13.73 0.71 4.06
CA GLU A 95 -14.10 -0.32 5.03
C GLU A 95 -13.18 -1.55 4.97
N ASP A 96 -12.46 -1.73 3.87
CA ASP A 96 -11.52 -2.81 3.65
C ASP A 96 -10.07 -2.43 4.04
N LEU A 97 -9.84 -1.17 4.39
CA LEU A 97 -8.53 -0.59 4.69
C LEU A 97 -8.32 -0.53 6.20
N GLU A 98 -7.83 -1.64 6.76
CA GLU A 98 -7.41 -1.71 8.16
C GLU A 98 -5.89 -1.76 8.22
N ASP A 99 -5.28 -0.93 9.08
CA ASP A 99 -3.85 -0.98 9.34
C ASP A 99 -3.49 -2.33 9.96
N ARG A 100 -2.65 -3.08 9.25
CA ARG A 100 -2.15 -4.40 9.62
C ARG A 100 -0.64 -4.47 9.50
N CYS A 101 0.07 -3.33 9.52
CA CYS A 101 1.51 -3.31 9.26
C CYS A 101 2.29 -4.19 10.22
N GLU A 102 2.02 -4.12 11.53
CA GLU A 102 2.65 -5.02 12.52
C GLU A 102 2.39 -6.51 12.23
N ALA A 103 1.20 -6.84 11.75
CA ALA A 103 0.80 -8.22 11.46
C ALA A 103 1.38 -8.74 10.12
N LEU A 104 1.85 -7.85 9.25
CA LEU A 104 2.44 -8.15 7.95
C LEU A 104 3.98 -8.10 7.95
N LYS A 105 4.61 -7.55 8.99
CA LYS A 105 6.06 -7.59 9.20
C LYS A 105 6.53 -9.04 9.41
N GLN A 106 7.64 -9.41 8.75
CA GLN A 106 8.33 -10.70 8.93
C GLN A 106 9.37 -10.62 10.03
#